data_AF-A0A945THD2-F1
#
_entry.id   AF-A0A945THD2-F1
#
_cell.length_a   1.000
_cell.length_b   1.000
_cell.length_c   1.000
_cell.angle_alpha   90.00
_cell.angle_beta   90.00
_cell.angle_gamma   90.00
#
_symmetry.space_group_name_H-M   'P 1'
#
loop_
_entity.id
_entity.type
_entity.pdbx_description
1 polymer ?
#
loop_
_entity_poly.entity_id
_entity_poly.type
_entity_poly.pdbx_seq_one_letter_code
_entity_poly.pdbx_strand_id
1 'polypeptide(L)' 'ENKSLIEQAITVELNPGDVLFFHSRLFHAAGRNLSDETKLSVVFTYHQASNKPIKNTRSARFPSIVM' A
#
# COMPACT_ATOMS: atom_id res chain seq x y z
N GLU A 1 15.31 9.69 -13.92
CA GLU A 1 15.48 8.26 -13.62
C GLU A 1 14.16 7.50 -13.64
N ASN A 2 13.12 7.92 -12.90
CA ASN A 2 11.87 7.12 -12.78
C ASN A 2 10.90 7.16 -13.98
N LYS A 3 11.19 7.90 -15.06
CA LYS A 3 10.25 8.12 -16.18
C LYS A 3 9.82 6.81 -16.85
N SER A 4 10.77 5.91 -17.12
CA SER A 4 10.50 4.61 -17.75
C SER A 4 9.61 3.70 -16.90
N LEU A 5 9.71 3.78 -15.57
CA LEU A 5 8.82 3.04 -14.65
C LEU A 5 7.42 3.64 -14.65
N ILE A 6 7.29 4.96 -14.71
CA ILE A 6 6.01 5.66 -14.75
C ILE A 6 5.27 5.40 -16.06
N GLU A 7 5.98 5.34 -17.19
CA GLU A 7 5.40 5.04 -18.51
C GLU A 7 4.76 3.65 -18.59
N GLN A 8 5.15 2.72 -17.70
CA GLN A 8 4.60 1.37 -17.60
C GLN A 8 3.52 1.24 -16.52
N ALA A 9 3.09 2.35 -15.91
CA ALA A 9 2.09 2.31 -14.85
C ALA A 9 0.75 1.77 -15.37
N ILE A 10 0.10 0.94 -14.57
CA ILE A 10 -1.24 0.41 -14.83
C ILE A 10 -2.20 1.06 -13.84
N THR A 11 -3.27 1.68 -14.36
CA THR A 11 -4.35 2.19 -13.53
C THR A 11 -5.20 1.04 -13.01
N VAL A 12 -5.42 1.01 -11.70
CA VAL A 12 -6.30 0.05 -11.03
C VAL A 12 -7.51 0.81 -10.47
N GLU A 13 -8.66 0.64 -11.11
CA GLU A 13 -9.94 1.17 -10.63
C GLU A 13 -10.56 0.18 -9.64
N LEU A 14 -11.15 0.70 -8.55
CA LEU A 14 -11.74 -0.10 -7.48
C LEU A 14 -13.12 0.44 -7.13
N ASN A 15 -14.10 -0.45 -6.99
CA ASN A 15 -15.40 -0.16 -6.44
C ASN A 15 -15.43 -0.39 -4.91
N PRO A 16 -16.42 0.14 -4.19
CA PRO A 16 -16.63 -0.20 -2.79
C PRO A 16 -16.73 -1.72 -2.60
N GLY A 17 -15.84 -2.28 -1.77
CA GLY A 17 -15.74 -3.72 -1.51
C GLY A 17 -14.62 -4.43 -2.25
N ASP A 18 -14.05 -3.82 -3.30
CA ASP A 18 -12.89 -4.37 -3.99
C ASP A 18 -11.63 -4.29 -3.13
N VAL A 19 -10.74 -5.27 -3.30
CA VAL A 19 -9.47 -5.36 -2.56
C VAL A 19 -8.32 -5.51 -3.53
N LEU A 20 -7.33 -4.63 -3.41
CA LEU A 20 -6.06 -4.72 -4.12
C LEU A 20 -4.98 -5.32 -3.22
N PHE A 21 -4.48 -6.50 -3.58
CA PHE A 21 -3.29 -7.09 -2.98
C PHE A 21 -2.05 -6.73 -3.80
N PHE A 22 -1.03 -6.17 -3.16
CA PHE A 22 0.24 -5.87 -3.80
C PHE A 22 1.40 -6.02 -2.83
N HIS A 23 2.58 -6.28 -3.39
CA HIS A 23 3.81 -6.40 -2.60
C HIS A 23 4.28 -5.01 -2.13
N SER A 24 4.79 -4.89 -0.90
CA SER A 24 5.18 -3.60 -0.30
C SER A 24 6.31 -2.86 -1.03
N ARG A 25 7.07 -3.57 -1.89
CA ARG A 25 8.11 -3.00 -2.77
C ARG A 25 7.62 -2.64 -4.17
N LEU A 26 6.35 -2.85 -4.50
CA LEU A 26 5.80 -2.44 -5.79
C LEU A 26 5.94 -0.91 -5.92
N PHE A 27 6.39 -0.43 -7.07
CA PHE A 27 6.34 1.01 -7.35
C PHE A 27 4.89 1.39 -7.61
N HIS A 28 4.28 2.12 -6.67
CA HIS A 28 2.87 2.44 -6.69
C HIS A 28 2.64 3.88 -6.25
N ALA A 29 1.55 4.47 -6.74
CA ALA A 29 1.12 5.81 -6.35
C ALA A 29 -0.40 5.89 -6.40
N ALA A 30 -0.97 6.76 -5.57
CA ALA A 30 -2.35 7.20 -5.70
C ALA A 30 -2.35 8.63 -6.23
N GLY A 31 -3.15 8.90 -7.26
CA GLY A 31 -3.32 10.25 -7.80
C GLY A 31 -4.04 11.19 -6.82
N ARG A 32 -3.97 12.49 -7.11
CA ARG A 32 -4.74 13.52 -6.38
C ARG A 32 -6.24 13.21 -6.52
N ASN A 33 -6.99 13.31 -5.44
CA ASN A 33 -8.45 13.28 -5.52
C ASN A 33 -8.93 14.55 -6.21
N LEU A 34 -9.63 14.40 -7.34
CA LEU A 34 -10.18 15.51 -8.13
C LEU A 34 -11.70 15.66 -7.95
N SER A 35 -12.32 14.82 -7.13
CA SER A 35 -13.74 14.91 -6.78
C SER A 35 -13.95 15.68 -5.48
N ASP A 36 -15.18 16.14 -5.26
CA ASP A 36 -15.61 16.76 -3.99
C ASP A 36 -15.90 15.73 -2.89
N GLU A 37 -15.88 14.43 -3.24
CA GLU A 37 -16.16 13.34 -2.32
C GLU A 37 -14.89 12.84 -1.64
N THR A 38 -15.02 12.44 -0.37
CA THR A 38 -13.87 11.90 0.38
C THR A 38 -13.59 10.45 -0.04
N LYS A 39 -12.36 10.20 -0.50
CA LYS A 39 -11.88 8.83 -0.76
C LYS A 39 -11.38 8.17 0.52
N LEU A 40 -12.07 7.12 0.98
CA LEU A 40 -11.67 6.31 2.13
C LEU A 40 -11.15 4.95 1.68
N SER A 41 -10.07 4.48 2.32
CA SER A 41 -9.49 3.15 2.11
C SER A 41 -8.89 2.64 3.41
N VAL A 42 -9.12 1.37 3.73
CA VAL A 42 -8.46 0.71 4.85
C VAL A 42 -7.27 -0.08 4.31
N VAL A 43 -6.10 0.08 4.94
CA VAL A 43 -4.86 -0.57 4.50
C VAL A 43 -4.34 -1.45 5.62
N PHE A 44 -4.11 -2.73 5.29
CA PHE A 44 -3.49 -3.70 6.18
C PHE A 44 -2.20 -4.22 5.56
N THR A 45 -1.17 -4.40 6.39
CA THR A 45 0.11 -4.97 5.97
C THR A 45 0.29 -6.33 6.60
N TYR A 46 0.56 -7.33 5.76
CA TYR A 46 0.82 -8.70 6.19
C TYR A 46 2.31 -9.02 6.02
N HIS A 47 2.85 -9.84 6.94
CA HIS A 47 4.21 -10.34 6.84
C HIS A 47 4.30 -11.73 7.47
N GLN A 48 5.26 -12.54 7.01
CA GLN A 48 5.55 -13.82 7.66
C GLN A 48 6.08 -13.61 9.08
N ALA A 49 5.87 -14.58 9.97
CA ALA A 49 6.38 -14.55 11.35
C ALA A 49 7.91 -14.38 11.43
N SER A 50 8.64 -14.85 10.42
CA SER A 50 10.09 -14.69 10.28
C SER A 50 10.51 -13.28 9.85
N ASN A 51 9.62 -12.52 9.21
CA ASN A 51 9.91 -11.18 8.68
C ASN A 51 9.62 -10.11 9.75
N LYS A 52 10.57 -9.94 10.68
CA LYS A 52 10.45 -8.99 11.80
C LYS A 52 10.71 -7.56 11.35
N PRO A 53 10.02 -6.56 11.94
CA PRO A 53 10.31 -5.16 11.64
C PRO A 53 11.71 -4.77 12.11
N ILE A 54 12.32 -3.81 11.40
CA ILE A 54 13.62 -3.25 11.77
C ILE A 54 13.46 -2.36 13.00
N LYS A 55 14.33 -2.54 14.01
CA LYS A 55 14.32 -1.74 15.24
C LYS A 55 14.36 -0.24 14.93
N ASN A 56 13.64 0.55 15.72
CA ASN A 56 13.55 2.01 15.61
C ASN A 56 12.94 2.55 14.29
N THR A 57 12.22 1.70 13.54
CA THR A 57 11.43 2.14 12.37
C THR A 57 9.94 2.25 12.72
N ARG A 58 9.15 2.90 11.85
CA ARG A 58 7.69 2.99 12.01
C ARG A 58 7.03 1.61 12.10
N SER A 59 7.55 0.63 11.36
CA SER A 59 7.04 -0.74 11.37
C SER A 59 7.28 -1.47 12.69
N ALA A 60 8.23 -1.00 13.52
CA ALA A 60 8.49 -1.56 14.85
C ALA A 60 7.71 -0.84 15.97
N ARG A 61 6.92 0.19 15.66
CA ARG A 61 6.19 0.98 16.67
C ARG A 61 5.08 0.19 17.35
N PHE A 62 4.46 -0.73 16.64
CA PHE A 62 3.36 -1.55 17.14
C PHE A 62 3.68 -3.03 16.93
N PRO A 63 3.31 -3.92 17.86
CA PRO A 63 3.48 -5.34 17.67
C PRO A 63 2.57 -5.85 16.54
N SER A 64 3.02 -6.91 15.87
CA SER A 64 2.18 -7.65 14.94
C SER A 64 1.00 -8.29 15.67
N ILE A 65 -0.17 -8.32 15.03
CA ILE A 65 -1.32 -9.07 15.51
C ILE A 65 -1.14 -10.52 15.06
N VAL A 66 -1.15 -11.45 16.02
CA VAL A 66 -1.08 -12.89 15.74
C VAL A 66 -2.50 -13.39 15.49
N MET A 67 -2.69 -14.14 14.40
CA MET A 67 -3.93 -14.90 14.14
C MET A 67 -3.91 -16.22 14.90
#